data_AF-A0A1V6GZP3-F1
#
_entry.id   AF-A0A1V6GZP3-F1
#
_cell.length_a   1.000
_cell.length_b   1.000
_cell.length_c   1.000
_cell.angle_alpha   90.00
_cell.angle_beta   90.00
_cell.angle_gamma   90.00
#
_symmetry.space_group_name_H-M   'P 1'
#
loop_
_entity.id
_entity.type
_entity.pdbx_description
1 polymer ?
#
loop_
_entity_poly.entity_id
_entity_poly.type
_entity_poly.pdbx_seq_one_letter_code
_entity_poly.pdbx_strand_id
1 'polypeptide(L)'
;MTSTCKDSTTKSARRYISPRTRPLTSEEAQVRALAYAIKDPDCDQDLIDAAAREMAKLIEGERGYLIPVPSHTLGTHANTKLAHAIAFCTGGKFEVRDMLDREAPTESACERHRNKLPPLDPNAHMISVHHPAKLILTGTEKIYFVDNVITSGNTIEACRRAMLRLGTGLVYADAHHDIPNKLATKGTTP
;
A
#
# COMPACT_ATOMS: atom_id res chain seq x y z
N MET A 1 20.72 -10.97 8.10
CA MET A 1 19.54 -10.77 8.97
C MET A 1 18.33 -11.15 8.16
N THR A 2 17.84 -12.37 8.35
CA THR A 2 16.66 -12.92 7.68
C THR A 2 15.43 -12.25 8.26
N SER A 3 14.68 -11.52 7.43
CA SER A 3 13.37 -11.00 7.80
C SER A 3 12.45 -12.19 8.10
N THR A 4 12.09 -12.37 9.37
CA THR A 4 11.21 -13.45 9.86
C THR A 4 9.73 -13.12 9.73
N CYS A 5 9.36 -12.04 9.04
CA CYS A 5 7.96 -11.79 8.69
C CYS A 5 7.61 -12.61 7.44
N LYS A 6 6.97 -13.77 7.63
CA LYS A 6 6.04 -14.27 6.61
C LYS A 6 4.99 -13.18 6.45
N ASP A 7 5.17 -12.27 5.49
CA ASP A 7 4.25 -11.15 5.29
C ASP A 7 2.93 -11.66 4.70
N SER A 8 2.09 -12.23 5.58
CA SER A 8 0.68 -12.52 5.31
C SER A 8 -0.19 -11.28 5.53
N THR A 9 0.41 -10.14 5.85
CA THR A 9 -0.29 -8.93 6.29
C THR A 9 -0.50 -7.92 5.16
N THR A 10 0.01 -8.18 3.97
CA THR A 10 -0.14 -7.30 2.79
C THR A 10 -0.50 -8.10 1.53
N LYS A 11 -1.47 -7.60 0.76
CA LYS A 11 -1.77 -7.99 -0.62
C LYS A 11 -1.20 -6.93 -1.57
N SER A 12 -0.44 -7.37 -2.57
CA SER A 12 0.22 -6.49 -3.56
C SER A 12 -0.20 -6.86 -4.99
N ALA A 13 -0.60 -5.88 -5.80
CA ALA A 13 -0.98 -6.15 -7.20
C ALA A 13 0.24 -6.47 -8.07
N ARG A 14 1.33 -5.72 -7.86
CA ARG A 14 2.61 -5.86 -8.54
C ARG A 14 3.74 -5.94 -7.54
N ARG A 15 4.88 -6.43 -8.02
CA ARG A 15 6.13 -6.51 -7.25
C ARG A 15 7.29 -6.05 -8.09
N TYR A 16 8.25 -5.39 -7.48
CA TYR A 16 9.53 -5.09 -8.10
C TYR A 16 10.64 -5.17 -7.07
N ILE A 17 11.82 -5.61 -7.49
CA ILE A 17 12.98 -5.58 -6.59
C ILE A 17 13.40 -4.12 -6.42
N SER A 18 13.63 -3.72 -5.17
CA SER A 18 14.11 -2.36 -4.87
C SER A 18 15.35 -2.02 -5.72
N PRO A 19 15.42 -0.82 -6.34
CA PRO A 19 16.60 -0.39 -7.12
C PRO A 19 17.88 -0.34 -6.26
N ARG A 20 17.73 -0.45 -4.94
CA ARG A 20 18.79 -0.55 -3.93
C ARG A 20 19.52 -1.90 -3.97
N THR A 21 18.87 -2.95 -4.46
CA THR A 21 19.44 -4.31 -4.53
C THR A 21 20.15 -4.54 -5.85
N ARG A 22 19.55 -4.10 -6.97
CA ARG A 22 20.12 -4.17 -8.32
C ARG A 22 19.42 -3.15 -9.24
N PRO A 23 20.00 -2.84 -10.42
CA PRO A 23 19.28 -2.10 -11.46
C PRO A 23 17.93 -2.76 -11.79
N LEU A 24 16.91 -1.94 -12.01
CA LEU A 24 15.57 -2.41 -12.36
C LEU A 24 15.53 -2.95 -13.79
N THR A 25 14.72 -3.98 -14.03
CA THR A 25 14.30 -4.30 -15.41
C THR A 25 13.35 -3.22 -15.92
N SER A 26 13.12 -3.17 -17.23
CA SER A 26 12.15 -2.23 -17.82
C SER A 26 10.74 -2.39 -17.24
N GLU A 27 10.32 -3.62 -16.95
CA GLU A 27 9.03 -3.91 -16.31
C GLU A 27 8.98 -3.38 -14.87
N GLU A 28 10.02 -3.65 -14.08
CA GLU A 28 10.11 -3.16 -12.69
C GLU A 28 10.15 -1.63 -12.62
N ALA A 29 10.82 -1.00 -13.59
CA ALA A 29 10.86 0.45 -13.72
C ALA A 29 9.47 1.01 -14.05
N GLN A 30 8.69 0.35 -14.90
CA GLN A 30 7.30 0.75 -15.21
C GLN A 30 6.38 0.60 -14.00
N VAL A 31 6.43 -0.54 -13.30
CA VAL A 31 5.65 -0.74 -12.05
C VAL A 31 6.00 0.33 -11.05
N ARG A 32 7.29 0.60 -10.85
CA ARG A 32 7.76 1.66 -9.95
C ARG A 32 7.25 3.03 -10.38
N ALA A 33 7.35 3.37 -11.66
CA ALA A 33 6.91 4.66 -12.17
C ALA A 33 5.41 4.86 -11.92
N LEU A 34 4.58 3.87 -12.26
CA LEU A 34 3.13 3.93 -12.03
C LEU A 34 2.80 4.01 -10.53
N ALA A 35 3.48 3.23 -9.69
CA ALA A 35 3.28 3.28 -8.24
C ALA A 35 3.55 4.67 -7.64
N TYR A 36 4.47 5.44 -8.22
CA TYR A 36 4.73 6.81 -7.76
C TYR A 36 3.79 7.81 -8.43
N ALA A 37 3.45 7.61 -9.70
CA ALA A 37 2.51 8.45 -10.44
C ALA A 37 1.13 8.48 -9.78
N ILE A 38 0.57 7.35 -9.33
CA ILE A 38 -0.74 7.33 -8.65
C ILE A 38 -0.81 8.14 -7.35
N LYS A 39 0.33 8.57 -6.80
CA LYS A 39 0.40 9.45 -5.62
C LYS A 39 0.43 10.93 -6.00
N ASP A 40 0.65 11.24 -7.26
CA ASP A 40 0.66 12.60 -7.80
C ASP A 40 -0.79 13.14 -7.88
N PRO A 41 -1.08 14.35 -7.37
CA PRO A 41 -2.39 14.99 -7.51
C PRO A 41 -2.89 15.09 -8.96
N ASP A 42 -1.97 15.30 -9.90
CA ASP A 42 -2.24 15.50 -11.32
C ASP A 42 -2.21 14.19 -12.12
N CYS A 43 -2.15 13.05 -11.43
CA CYS A 43 -2.15 11.74 -12.07
C CYS A 43 -3.44 11.49 -12.86
N ASP A 44 -3.25 11.04 -14.10
CA ASP A 44 -4.31 10.63 -15.00
C ASP A 44 -5.23 9.59 -14.33
N GLN A 45 -6.54 9.83 -14.42
CA GLN A 45 -7.55 8.95 -13.87
C GLN A 45 -7.47 7.55 -14.48
N ASP A 46 -7.09 7.41 -15.75
CA ASP A 46 -6.96 6.10 -16.40
C ASP A 46 -5.88 5.22 -15.76
N LEU A 47 -4.80 5.84 -15.29
CA LEU A 47 -3.71 5.16 -14.58
C LEU A 47 -4.15 4.70 -13.18
N ILE A 48 -4.91 5.54 -12.49
CA ILE A 48 -5.50 5.21 -11.17
C ILE A 48 -6.49 4.06 -11.33
N ASP A 49 -7.36 4.12 -12.35
CA ASP A 49 -8.35 3.08 -12.61
C ASP A 49 -7.70 1.76 -13.02
N ALA A 50 -6.59 1.80 -13.77
CA ALA A 50 -5.82 0.61 -14.10
C ALA A 50 -5.22 -0.04 -12.85
N ALA A 51 -4.58 0.74 -11.96
CA ALA A 51 -4.07 0.26 -10.69
C ALA A 51 -5.19 -0.29 -9.79
N ALA A 52 -6.31 0.43 -9.71
CA ALA A 52 -7.48 0.04 -8.92
C ALA A 52 -8.08 -1.30 -9.37
N ARG A 53 -8.21 -1.53 -10.69
CA ARG A 53 -8.67 -2.80 -11.25
C ARG A 53 -7.78 -3.97 -10.83
N GLU A 54 -6.46 -3.78 -10.81
CA GLU A 54 -5.54 -4.83 -10.38
C GLU A 54 -5.64 -5.10 -8.87
N MET A 55 -5.74 -4.05 -8.05
CA MET A 55 -5.89 -4.17 -6.60
C MET A 55 -7.25 -4.80 -6.22
N ALA A 56 -8.33 -4.46 -6.92
CA ALA A 56 -9.66 -5.03 -6.69
C ALA A 56 -9.72 -6.55 -6.91
N LYS A 57 -8.96 -7.08 -7.89
CA LYS A 57 -8.85 -8.54 -8.12
C LYS A 57 -8.30 -9.29 -6.92
N LEU A 58 -7.46 -8.65 -6.10
CA LEU A 58 -6.86 -9.29 -4.91
C LEU A 58 -7.87 -9.53 -3.78
N ILE A 59 -8.99 -8.79 -3.81
CA ILE A 59 -10.04 -8.81 -2.78
C ILE A 59 -11.39 -9.21 -3.40
N GLU A 60 -11.35 -9.84 -4.57
CA GLU A 60 -12.55 -10.32 -5.26
C GLU A 60 -13.31 -11.32 -4.37
N GLY A 61 -14.63 -11.18 -4.33
CA GLY A 61 -15.50 -12.01 -3.49
C GLY A 61 -15.56 -11.58 -2.01
N GLU A 62 -14.76 -10.63 -1.58
CA GLU A 62 -14.78 -10.10 -0.22
C GLU A 62 -15.63 -8.82 -0.12
N ARG A 63 -15.87 -8.35 1.11
CA ARG A 63 -16.55 -7.09 1.43
C ARG A 63 -15.96 -6.46 2.68
N GLY A 64 -16.14 -5.15 2.85
CA GLY A 64 -15.72 -4.46 4.07
C GLY A 64 -15.30 -3.01 3.84
N TYR A 65 -14.13 -2.63 4.35
CA TYR A 65 -13.69 -1.24 4.40
C TYR A 65 -12.31 -1.05 3.76
N LEU A 66 -12.17 0.02 2.99
CA LEU A 66 -10.90 0.54 2.49
C LEU A 66 -10.54 1.77 3.31
N ILE A 67 -9.39 1.73 3.96
CA ILE A 67 -8.88 2.80 4.81
C ILE A 67 -7.64 3.40 4.13
N PRO A 68 -7.74 4.62 3.57
CA PRO A 68 -6.60 5.32 3.00
C PRO A 68 -5.48 5.51 4.01
N VAL A 69 -4.24 5.18 3.63
CA VAL A 69 -3.07 5.39 4.49
C VAL A 69 -2.62 6.85 4.40
N PRO A 70 -2.36 7.55 5.53
CA PRO A 70 -1.90 8.93 5.50
C PRO A 70 -0.46 9.05 4.98
N SER A 71 -0.26 10.04 4.12
CA SER A 71 1.06 10.40 3.59
C SER A 71 2.00 10.85 4.69
N HIS A 72 3.30 10.83 4.40
CA HIS A 72 4.34 11.47 5.20
C HIS A 72 4.15 13.00 5.32
N THR A 73 3.34 13.60 4.45
CA THR A 73 2.95 15.02 4.43
C THR A 73 1.55 15.27 5.04
N LEU A 74 1.10 14.38 5.94
CA LEU A 74 -0.16 14.47 6.71
C LEU A 74 -1.46 14.10 5.95
N GLY A 75 -1.56 14.33 4.64
CA GLY A 75 -2.82 14.10 3.90
C GLY A 75 -3.05 12.65 3.44
N THR A 76 -4.32 12.26 3.28
CA THR A 76 -4.78 10.97 2.70
C THR A 76 -5.23 11.08 1.24
N HIS A 77 -5.33 12.29 0.69
CA HIS A 77 -6.01 12.59 -0.59
C HIS A 77 -5.73 11.61 -1.73
N ALA A 78 -4.46 11.34 -2.05
CA ALA A 78 -4.10 10.44 -3.14
C ALA A 78 -4.57 8.99 -2.88
N ASN A 79 -4.38 8.50 -1.66
CA ASN A 79 -4.81 7.17 -1.26
C ASN A 79 -6.34 7.07 -1.12
N THR A 80 -7.03 8.18 -0.82
CA THR A 80 -8.50 8.28 -0.84
C THR A 80 -9.03 8.17 -2.27
N LYS A 81 -8.42 8.89 -3.23
CA LYS A 81 -8.76 8.78 -4.66
C LYS A 81 -8.59 7.34 -5.17
N LEU A 82 -7.47 6.70 -4.83
CA LEU A 82 -7.20 5.29 -5.17
C LEU A 82 -8.22 4.35 -4.49
N ALA A 83 -8.53 4.55 -3.21
CA ALA A 83 -9.50 3.73 -2.49
C ALA A 83 -10.92 3.81 -3.10
N HIS A 84 -11.35 5.00 -3.53
CA HIS A 84 -12.64 5.16 -4.22
C HIS A 84 -12.67 4.44 -5.57
N ALA A 85 -11.59 4.50 -6.34
CA ALA A 85 -11.48 3.77 -7.60
C ALA A 85 -11.55 2.25 -7.37
N ILE A 86 -10.88 1.73 -6.32
CA ILE A 86 -10.97 0.31 -5.94
C ILE A 86 -12.40 -0.06 -5.53
N ALA A 87 -13.03 0.75 -4.68
CA ALA A 87 -14.42 0.53 -4.24
C ALA A 87 -15.38 0.44 -5.44
N PHE A 88 -15.23 1.33 -6.43
CA PHE A 88 -15.96 1.29 -7.68
C PHE A 88 -15.74 -0.03 -8.44
N CYS A 89 -14.48 -0.45 -8.61
CA CYS A 89 -14.16 -1.73 -9.27
C CYS A 89 -14.72 -2.96 -8.54
N THR A 90 -14.95 -2.90 -7.23
CA THR A 90 -15.56 -3.99 -6.45
C THR A 90 -17.10 -4.02 -6.50
N GLY A 91 -17.72 -3.10 -7.23
CA GLY A 91 -19.19 -2.98 -7.31
C GLY A 91 -19.83 -2.55 -5.99
N GLY A 92 -19.13 -1.72 -5.20
CA GLY A 92 -19.65 -1.19 -3.93
C GLY A 92 -19.61 -2.18 -2.75
N LYS A 93 -18.94 -3.33 -2.87
CA LYS A 93 -18.72 -4.27 -1.75
C LYS A 93 -17.82 -3.71 -0.65
N PHE A 94 -17.06 -2.66 -0.97
CA PHE A 94 -16.18 -1.99 -0.05
C PHE A 94 -16.55 -0.53 0.13
N GLU A 95 -16.59 -0.08 1.37
CA GLU A 95 -16.79 1.33 1.73
C GLU A 95 -15.45 2.00 2.06
N VAL A 96 -15.24 3.21 1.55
CA VAL A 96 -14.06 4.01 1.90
C VAL A 96 -14.29 4.69 3.25
N ARG A 97 -13.34 4.52 4.17
CA ARG A 97 -13.36 5.14 5.50
C ARG A 97 -12.03 5.84 5.75
N ASP A 98 -12.05 7.15 5.57
CA ASP A 98 -10.93 8.01 5.90
C ASP A 98 -10.94 8.30 7.41
N MET A 99 -10.18 7.51 8.17
CA MET A 99 -10.20 7.54 9.64
C MET A 99 -8.81 7.54 10.29
N LEU A 100 -7.77 7.39 9.49
CA LEU A 100 -6.39 7.44 9.94
C LEU A 100 -5.83 8.82 9.67
N ASP A 101 -5.13 9.37 10.65
CA ASP A 101 -4.36 10.59 10.50
C ASP A 101 -2.91 10.36 10.90
N ARG A 102 -2.05 11.32 10.58
CA ARG A 102 -0.70 11.40 11.07
C ARG A 102 -0.56 12.65 11.92
N GLU A 103 -0.01 12.54 13.12
CA GLU A 103 0.06 13.67 14.06
C GLU A 103 1.09 14.73 13.65
N ALA A 104 2.16 14.34 12.95
CA ALA A 104 3.18 15.25 12.45
C ALA A 104 3.83 14.72 11.16
N PRO A 105 4.33 15.61 10.27
CA PRO A 105 5.05 15.18 9.08
C PRO A 105 6.26 14.34 9.47
N THR A 106 6.59 13.37 8.63
CA THR A 106 7.80 12.54 8.81
C THR A 106 8.67 12.63 7.57
N GLU A 107 9.96 12.41 7.73
CA GLU A 107 10.83 12.23 6.58
C GLU A 107 10.32 11.09 5.69
N SER A 108 10.29 11.33 4.38
CA SER A 108 9.91 10.28 3.43
C SER A 108 10.93 9.14 3.46
N ALA A 109 10.48 7.93 3.13
CA ALA A 109 11.39 6.78 2.98
C ALA A 109 12.49 7.03 1.92
N CYS A 110 12.23 7.89 0.93
CA CYS A 110 13.22 8.31 -0.06
C CYS A 110 14.30 9.22 0.55
N GLU A 111 13.90 10.22 1.36
CA GLU A 111 14.85 11.13 2.03
C GLU A 111 15.72 10.39 3.04
N ARG A 112 15.10 9.58 3.91
CA ARG A 112 15.84 8.77 4.88
C ARG A 112 16.88 7.89 4.20
N HIS A 113 16.51 7.33 3.04
CA HIS A 113 17.43 6.55 2.24
C HIS A 113 18.58 7.37 1.65
N ARG A 114 18.31 8.55 1.07
CA ARG A 114 19.37 9.47 0.61
C ARG A 114 20.36 9.78 1.73
N ASN A 115 19.87 9.89 2.96
CA ASN A 115 20.65 10.16 4.15
C ASN A 115 21.24 8.90 4.82
N LYS A 116 21.11 7.72 4.21
CA LYS A 116 21.58 6.41 4.75
C LYS A 116 21.02 6.08 6.14
N LEU A 117 19.85 6.60 6.47
CA LEU A 117 19.15 6.32 7.72
C LEU A 117 18.33 5.03 7.62
N PRO A 118 18.13 4.31 8.75
CA PRO A 118 17.26 3.14 8.77
C PRO A 118 15.80 3.50 8.45
N PRO A 119 14.98 2.53 8.02
CA PRO A 119 13.53 2.70 7.91
C PRO A 119 12.95 3.28 9.19
N LEU A 120 11.94 4.14 9.04
CA LEU A 120 11.25 4.73 10.18
C LEU A 120 10.58 3.63 11.01
N ASP A 121 10.78 3.61 12.32
CA ASP A 121 10.09 2.66 13.20
C ASP A 121 8.57 2.88 13.14
N PRO A 122 7.72 1.83 13.16
CA PRO A 122 6.26 2.00 13.09
C PRO A 122 5.69 2.99 14.10
N ASN A 123 6.23 3.11 15.32
CA ASN A 123 5.75 4.10 16.30
C ASN A 123 6.09 5.53 15.90
N ALA A 124 7.24 5.73 15.24
CA ALA A 124 7.67 7.03 14.76
C ALA A 124 6.87 7.50 13.51
N HIS A 125 6.01 6.65 12.94
CA HIS A 125 5.04 7.10 11.94
C HIS A 125 3.93 7.97 12.55
N MET A 126 3.68 7.91 13.86
CA MET A 126 2.68 8.73 14.57
C MET A 126 1.29 8.69 13.91
N ILE A 127 0.87 7.48 13.49
CA ILE A 127 -0.46 7.26 12.91
C ILE A 127 -1.47 6.99 14.02
N SER A 128 -2.58 7.72 14.01
CA SER A 128 -3.65 7.62 14.99
C SER A 128 -5.03 7.60 14.31
N VAL A 129 -6.05 7.18 15.06
CA VAL A 129 -7.45 7.22 14.61
C VAL A 129 -8.05 8.54 15.04
N HIS A 130 -8.35 9.45 14.10
CA HIS A 130 -8.84 10.80 14.43
C HIS A 130 -10.38 10.89 14.48
N HIS A 131 -11.06 9.98 13.79
CA HIS A 131 -12.50 9.88 13.80
C HIS A 131 -12.87 8.40 13.78
N PRO A 132 -13.25 7.77 14.91
CA PRO A 132 -13.74 6.40 14.88
C PRO A 132 -15.11 6.42 14.19
N ALA A 133 -15.12 6.48 12.85
CA ALA A 133 -16.28 6.12 12.07
C ALA A 133 -16.62 4.69 12.48
N LYS A 134 -17.89 4.46 12.84
CA LYS A 134 -18.34 3.13 13.29
C LYS A 134 -18.10 2.14 12.15
N LEU A 135 -17.05 1.34 12.28
CA LEU A 135 -16.90 0.13 11.47
C LEU A 135 -17.88 -0.89 12.04
N ILE A 136 -18.90 -1.22 11.26
CA ILE A 136 -19.80 -2.31 11.59
C ILE A 136 -19.11 -3.59 11.13
N LEU A 137 -18.64 -4.38 12.09
CA LEU A 137 -17.98 -5.67 11.86
C LEU A 137 -18.92 -6.76 12.36
N THR A 138 -19.63 -7.44 11.46
CA THR A 138 -20.51 -8.57 11.78
C THR A 138 -19.79 -9.91 11.63
N GLY A 139 -18.45 -9.88 11.43
CA GLY A 139 -17.58 -11.06 11.35
C GLY A 139 -17.17 -11.46 9.94
N THR A 140 -17.68 -10.80 8.90
CA THR A 140 -17.34 -11.12 7.50
C THR A 140 -16.54 -10.01 6.81
N GLU A 141 -16.63 -8.79 7.34
CA GLU A 141 -15.99 -7.60 6.81
C GLU A 141 -14.47 -7.66 6.94
N LYS A 142 -13.79 -7.32 5.86
CA LYS A 142 -12.35 -7.14 5.82
C LYS A 142 -12.00 -5.67 5.94
N ILE A 143 -10.87 -5.38 6.57
CA ILE A 143 -10.31 -4.03 6.64
C ILE A 143 -9.04 -4.03 5.81
N TYR A 144 -8.96 -3.15 4.82
CA TYR A 144 -7.78 -2.99 3.98
C TYR A 144 -7.19 -1.58 4.10
N PHE A 145 -5.90 -1.49 4.39
CA PHE A 145 -5.14 -0.25 4.37
C PHE A 145 -4.63 0.01 2.95
N VAL A 146 -5.15 1.06 2.30
CA VAL A 146 -4.83 1.38 0.90
C VAL A 146 -3.62 2.29 0.82
N ASP A 147 -2.57 1.83 0.16
CA ASP A 147 -1.39 2.64 -0.14
C ASP A 147 -0.85 2.32 -1.54
N ASN A 148 -0.04 3.21 -2.08
CA ASN A 148 0.50 3.04 -3.42
C ASN A 148 1.65 2.00 -3.46
N VAL A 149 2.59 2.10 -2.53
CA VAL A 149 3.77 1.23 -2.50
C VAL A 149 4.24 0.91 -1.10
N ILE A 150 4.55 -0.35 -0.84
CA ILE A 150 5.20 -0.79 0.40
C ILE A 150 6.69 -1.04 0.17
N THR A 151 7.52 -0.74 1.16
CA THR A 151 8.98 -0.95 1.11
C THR A 151 9.48 -1.77 2.29
N SER A 152 9.37 -1.24 3.52
CA SER A 152 9.73 -1.96 4.76
C SER A 152 8.53 -2.58 5.48
N GLY A 153 7.31 -2.18 5.09
CA GLY A 153 6.08 -2.55 5.80
C GLY A 153 5.71 -1.67 6.99
N ASN A 154 6.60 -0.78 7.45
CA ASN A 154 6.41 -0.06 8.71
C ASN A 154 5.20 0.90 8.73
N THR A 155 4.85 1.51 7.58
CA THR A 155 3.64 2.33 7.49
C THR A 155 2.37 1.49 7.72
N ILE A 156 2.29 0.30 7.11
CA ILE A 156 1.15 -0.61 7.27
C ILE A 156 1.08 -1.16 8.69
N GLU A 157 2.23 -1.51 9.28
CA GLU A 157 2.29 -1.93 10.68
C GLU A 157 1.85 -0.80 11.63
N ALA A 158 2.20 0.46 11.35
CA ALA A 158 1.72 1.60 12.12
C ALA A 158 0.18 1.74 12.01
N CYS A 159 -0.39 1.57 10.82
CA CYS A 159 -1.85 1.56 10.62
C CYS A 159 -2.52 0.41 11.39
N ARG A 160 -1.94 -0.80 11.33
CA ARG A 160 -2.41 -1.95 12.10
C ARG A 160 -2.38 -1.65 13.61
N ARG A 161 -1.30 -1.07 14.13
CA ARG A 161 -1.21 -0.70 15.56
C ARG A 161 -2.29 0.30 15.96
N ALA A 162 -2.54 1.32 15.14
CA ALA A 162 -3.62 2.28 15.36
C ALA A 162 -5.02 1.60 15.38
N MET A 163 -5.19 0.54 14.60
CA MET A 163 -6.42 -0.24 14.47
C MET A 163 -6.44 -1.53 15.31
N LEU A 164 -5.83 -1.54 16.49
CA LEU A 164 -5.82 -2.69 17.41
C LEU A 164 -5.33 -4.01 16.77
N ARG A 165 -4.36 -3.91 15.85
CA ARG A 165 -3.76 -4.98 15.04
C ARG A 165 -4.74 -5.66 14.06
N LEU A 166 -5.84 -5.00 13.71
CA LEU A 166 -6.76 -5.44 12.66
C LEU A 166 -6.35 -4.86 11.29
N GLY A 167 -6.78 -5.55 10.23
CA GLY A 167 -6.66 -5.09 8.85
C GLY A 167 -5.41 -5.55 8.09
N THR A 168 -5.47 -5.48 6.76
CA THR A 168 -4.44 -6.01 5.86
C THR A 168 -4.00 -4.89 4.92
N GLY A 169 -2.70 -4.75 4.63
CA GLY A 169 -2.24 -3.84 3.59
C GLY A 169 -2.80 -4.26 2.22
N LEU A 170 -3.31 -3.30 1.46
CA LEU A 170 -3.69 -3.47 0.06
C LEU A 170 -2.94 -2.42 -0.74
N VAL A 171 -1.90 -2.86 -1.45
CA VAL A 171 -0.99 -1.96 -2.14
C VAL A 171 -0.90 -2.26 -3.63
N TYR A 172 -0.67 -1.22 -4.43
CA TYR A 172 -0.41 -1.43 -5.86
C TYR A 172 0.92 -2.16 -6.04
N ALA A 173 2.00 -1.64 -5.46
CA ALA A 173 3.33 -2.24 -5.61
C ALA A 173 3.97 -2.65 -4.28
N ASP A 174 4.64 -3.79 -4.29
CA ASP A 174 5.54 -4.22 -3.23
C ASP A 174 7.00 -4.17 -3.70
N ALA A 175 7.80 -3.39 -2.97
CA ALA A 175 9.21 -3.11 -3.23
C ALA A 175 10.14 -3.77 -2.19
N HIS A 176 9.73 -4.88 -1.58
CA HIS A 176 10.56 -5.62 -0.62
C HIS A 176 11.87 -6.13 -1.25
N HIS A 177 12.91 -6.14 -0.42
CA HIS A 177 14.28 -6.46 -0.84
C HIS A 177 14.50 -7.93 -1.23
N ASP A 178 13.61 -8.85 -0.81
CA ASP A 178 13.86 -10.30 -0.82
C ASP A 178 12.87 -11.14 -1.64
N ILE A 179 11.94 -10.54 -2.39
CA ILE A 179 10.85 -11.29 -3.05
C ILE A 179 11.06 -11.35 -4.57
N PRO A 180 11.34 -12.52 -5.17
CA PRO A 180 11.39 -12.68 -6.62
C PRO A 180 10.02 -12.43 -7.25
N ASN A 181 10.00 -11.69 -8.37
CA ASN A 181 8.79 -11.49 -9.18
C ASN A 181 8.42 -12.83 -9.85
N LYS A 182 7.35 -13.50 -9.38
CA LYS A 182 6.90 -14.81 -9.93
C LYS A 182 6.39 -14.74 -11.37
N LEU A 183 6.38 -13.56 -11.99
CA LEU A 183 5.98 -13.39 -13.40
C LEU A 183 7.13 -13.62 -14.40
N ALA A 184 8.39 -13.68 -13.95
CA ALA A 184 9.54 -13.82 -14.86
C ALA A 184 9.94 -15.28 -15.21
N THR A 185 9.29 -16.32 -14.66
CA THR A 185 9.71 -17.72 -14.85
C THR A 185 8.84 -18.54 -15.80
N LYS A 186 8.20 -17.90 -16.79
CA LYS A 186 7.62 -18.62 -17.94
C LYS A 186 8.24 -18.08 -19.23
N GLY A 187 9.37 -18.67 -19.63
CA GLY A 187 9.92 -18.41 -20.95
C GLY A 187 11.43 -18.59 -21.08
N THR A 188 12.00 -19.67 -20.55
CA THR A 188 13.27 -20.18 -21.11
C THR A 188 13.40 -21.66 -20.77
N THR A 189 13.04 -22.50 -21.73
CA THR A 189 13.56 -23.87 -21.81
C THR A 189 14.22 -23.98 -23.19
N PRO A 190 15.46 -24.49 -23.29
CA PRO A 190 16.05 -24.84 -24.58
C PRO A 190 15.27 -25.96 -25.28
#